data_AF-A0A2E5AM01-F1
#
_entry.id   AF-A0A2E5AM01-F1
#
_cell.length_a   1.000
_cell.length_b   1.000
_cell.length_c   1.000
_cell.angle_alpha   90.00
_cell.angle_beta   90.00
_cell.angle_gamma   90.00
#
_symmetry.space_group_name_H-M   'P 1'
#
loop_
_entity.id
_entity.type
_entity.pdbx_description
1 polymer ?
#
loop_
_entity_poly.entity_id
_entity_poly.type
_entity_poly.pdbx_seq_one_letter_code
_entity_poly.pdbx_strand_id
1 'polypeptide(L)' 'MEFYTFFVFFSVIVTPDGEIRTFSKNVTECPTTEIVLELHKPRLDKGEIIDWAATCLQTKLPLDTTVKGLKT' A
#
# COMPACT_ATOMS: atom_id res chain seq x y z
N MET A 1 25.88 8.62 0.12
CA MET A 1 24.48 9.04 0.27
C MET A 1 23.73 7.86 0.85
N GLU A 2 23.20 8.00 2.05
CA GLU A 2 22.39 6.95 2.69
C GLU A 2 20.95 7.04 2.19
N PHE A 3 20.32 5.88 1.96
CA PHE A 3 18.94 5.81 1.53
C PHE A 3 18.10 5.17 2.63
N TYR A 4 17.04 5.86 3.04
CA TYR A 4 16.00 5.23 3.82
C TYR A 4 15.12 4.42 2.87
N THR A 5 15.07 3.11 3.10
CA THR A 5 14.26 2.19 2.29
C THR A 5 13.01 1.82 3.08
N PHE A 6 11.85 1.99 2.45
CA PHE A 6 10.57 1.54 2.97
C PHE A 6 9.70 1.11 1.80
N PHE A 7 8.61 0.40 2.08
CA PHE A 7 7.66 0.00 1.07
C PHE A 7 6.38 0.81 1.21
N VAL A 8 5.74 1.10 0.09
CA VAL A 8 4.39 1.68 0.06
C VAL A 8 3.46 0.65 -0.53
N PHE A 9 2.58 0.12 0.31
CA PHE A 9 1.45 -0.67 -0.14
C PHE A 9 0.35 0.27 -0.62
N PHE A 10 -0.16 0.03 -1.82
CA PHE A 10 -1.25 0.77 -2.43
C PHE A 10 -2.32 -0.21 -2.90
N SER A 11 -3.57 0.05 -2.50
CA SER A 11 -4.75 -0.72 -2.90
C SER A 11 -5.83 0.22 -3.41
N VAL A 12 -6.51 -0.23 -4.45
CA VAL A 12 -7.66 0.42 -5.06
C VAL A 12 -8.80 -0.58 -5.02
N ILE A 13 -9.98 -0.13 -4.61
CA ILE A 13 -11.21 -0.91 -4.67
C ILE A 13 -12.28 -0.12 -5.41
N VAL A 14 -13.09 -0.84 -6.18
CA VAL A 14 -14.25 -0.29 -6.89
C VAL A 14 -15.50 -0.76 -6.15
N THR A 15 -16.33 0.16 -5.73
CA THR A 15 -17.60 -0.15 -5.05
C THR A 15 -18.75 -0.32 -6.06
N PRO A 16 -19.86 -0.97 -5.67
CA PRO A 16 -20.98 -1.25 -6.58
C PRO A 16 -21.66 -0.01 -7.18
N ASP A 17 -21.58 1.13 -6.50
CA ASP A 17 -22.07 2.44 -6.97
C ASP A 17 -21.12 3.13 -7.97
N GLY A 18 -19.98 2.49 -8.29
CA GLY A 18 -18.98 3.00 -9.21
C GLY A 18 -17.96 3.95 -8.57
N GLU A 19 -17.97 4.14 -7.25
CA GLU A 19 -16.90 4.89 -6.59
C GLU A 19 -15.59 4.11 -6.59
N ILE A 20 -14.49 4.86 -6.64
CA ILE A 20 -13.13 4.34 -6.49
C ILE A 20 -12.61 4.78 -5.12
N ARG A 21 -12.25 3.81 -4.28
CA ARG A 21 -11.61 4.07 -2.99
C ARG A 21 -10.18 3.60 -3.03
N THR A 22 -9.28 4.38 -2.43
CA THR A 22 -7.85 4.09 -2.40
C THR A 22 -7.36 3.98 -0.96
N PHE A 23 -6.38 3.11 -0.75
CA PHE A 23 -5.69 2.92 0.51
C PHE A 23 -4.19 2.85 0.26
N SER A 24 -3.43 3.69 0.96
CA SER A 24 -1.96 3.68 0.90
C SER A 24 -1.38 3.60 2.30
N LYS A 25 -0.38 2.74 2.51
CA LYS A 25 0.29 2.61 3.80
C LYS A 25 1.78 2.29 3.64
N ASN A 26 2.60 2.95 4.44
CA ASN A 26 4.01 2.62 4.60
C ASN A 26 4.13 1.32 5.39
N VAL A 27 4.90 0.37 4.87
CA VAL A 27 5.13 -0.93 5.47
C VAL A 27 6.61 -1.29 5.44
N THR A 28 7.04 -2.09 6.41
CA THR A 28 8.41 -2.59 6.50
C THR A 28 8.67 -3.73 5.51
N GLU A 29 7.62 -4.44 5.12
CA GLU A 29 7.63 -5.52 4.13
C GLU A 29 6.33 -5.50 3.32
N CYS A 30 6.42 -5.88 2.04
CA CYS A 30 5.24 -5.98 1.19
C CYS A 30 4.38 -7.18 1.61
N PRO A 31 3.05 -7.02 1.73
CA PRO A 31 2.17 -8.15 1.98
C PRO A 31 2.25 -9.14 0.81
N THR A 32 2.10 -10.43 1.11
CA THR A 32 2.06 -11.46 0.07
C THR A 32 0.75 -11.38 -0.71
N THR A 33 0.73 -11.98 -1.90
CA THR A 33 -0.47 -12.07 -2.73
C THR A 33 -1.62 -12.74 -1.98
N GLU A 34 -1.35 -13.77 -1.19
CA GLU A 34 -2.35 -14.51 -0.40
C GLU A 34 -3.01 -13.60 0.63
N ILE A 35 -2.22 -12.79 1.37
CA ILE A 35 -2.75 -11.84 2.36
C ILE A 35 -3.64 -10.79 1.68
N VAL A 36 -3.21 -10.28 0.51
CA VAL A 36 -4.00 -9.32 -0.25
C VAL A 36 -5.30 -9.96 -0.75
N LEU A 37 -5.25 -11.20 -1.21
CA LEU A 37 -6.45 -11.95 -1.63
C LEU A 37 -7.42 -12.19 -0.48
N GLU A 38 -6.93 -12.61 0.69
CA GLU A 38 -7.75 -12.82 1.89
C GLU A 38 -8.45 -11.53 2.35
N LEU A 39 -7.83 -10.37 2.10
CA LEU A 39 -8.42 -9.08 2.42
C LEU A 39 -9.61 -8.71 1.50
N HIS A 40 -9.49 -9.01 0.19
CA HIS A 40 -10.45 -8.52 -0.81
C HIS A 40 -11.49 -9.55 -1.24
N LYS A 41 -11.13 -10.84 -1.30
CA LYS A 41 -12.03 -11.92 -1.76
C LYS A 41 -13.35 -11.99 -0.96
N PRO A 42 -13.35 -11.94 0.39
CA PRO A 42 -14.62 -11.94 1.14
C PRO A 42 -15.49 -10.72 0.85
N ARG A 43 -14.90 -9.58 0.48
CA ARG A 43 -15.63 -8.36 0.13
C ARG A 43 -16.25 -8.45 -1.26
N LEU A 44 -15.51 -9.03 -2.21
CA LEU A 44 -16.04 -9.38 -3.53
C LEU A 44 -17.22 -10.36 -3.39
N ASP A 45 -17.05 -11.43 -2.63
CA ASP A 45 -18.07 -12.48 -2.46
C ASP A 45 -19.36 -11.94 -1.81
N LYS A 46 -19.26 -10.91 -0.97
CA LYS A 46 -20.40 -10.21 -0.35
C LYS A 46 -21.01 -9.11 -1.23
N GLY A 47 -20.38 -8.76 -2.35
CA GLY A 47 -20.76 -7.62 -3.18
C GLY A 47 -20.49 -6.26 -2.52
N GLU A 48 -19.60 -6.19 -1.52
CA GLU A 48 -19.15 -4.91 -0.93
C GLU A 48 -18.23 -4.15 -1.87
N ILE A 49 -17.51 -4.87 -2.74
CA ILE A 49 -16.69 -4.34 -3.84
C ILE A 49 -16.98 -5.17 -5.10
N ILE A 50 -16.76 -4.57 -6.27
CA ILE A 50 -16.93 -5.25 -7.57
C ILE A 50 -15.60 -5.57 -8.24
N ASP A 51 -14.55 -4.82 -7.91
CA ASP A 51 -13.20 -5.05 -8.41
C ASP A 51 -12.16 -4.43 -7.46
N TRP A 52 -10.90 -4.86 -7.57
CA TRP A 52 -9.79 -4.30 -6.82
C TRP A 52 -8.45 -4.53 -7.52
N ALA A 53 -7.49 -3.68 -7.21
CA ALA A 53 -6.09 -3.85 -7.60
C ALA A 53 -5.19 -3.43 -6.44
N ALA A 54 -4.03 -4.07 -6.31
CA ALA A 54 -3.05 -3.69 -5.32
C ALA A 54 -1.63 -3.79 -5.89
N THR A 55 -0.75 -2.93 -5.39
CA THR A 55 0.67 -2.97 -5.68
C THR A 55 1.46 -2.63 -4.42
N CYS A 56 2.70 -3.07 -4.37
CA CYS A 56 3.62 -2.69 -3.32
C CYS A 56 4.94 -2.28 -3.95
N LEU A 57 5.38 -1.06 -3.65
CA LEU A 57 6.54 -0.45 -4.29
C LEU A 57 7.63 -0.21 -3.24
N GLN A 58 8.85 -0.68 -3.54
CA GLN A 58 10.02 -0.30 -2.79
C GLN A 58 10.38 1.15 -3.10
N THR A 59 10.40 1.99 -2.07
CA THR A 59 10.76 3.40 -2.17
C THR A 59 12.11 3.63 -1.52
N LYS A 60 12.96 4.40 -2.20
CA LYS A 60 14.25 4.84 -1.68
C LYS A 60 14.22 6.36 -1.55
N LEU A 61 14.34 6.85 -0.32
CA LEU A 61 14.42 8.28 -0.05
C LEU A 61 15.87 8.63 0.28
N PRO A 62 16.52 9.52 -0.48
CA PRO A 62 17.83 10.02 -0.08
C PRO A 62 17.68 10.81 1.22
N LEU A 63 18.39 10.39 2.26
CA LEU A 63 18.42 11.13 3.51
C LEU A 63 19.41 12.27 3.37
N ASP A 64 18.92 13.49 3.51
CA ASP A 64 19.79 14.64 3.76
C ASP A 64 20.16 14.68 5.24
N THR A 65 21.33 14.13 5.55
CA THR A 65 21.88 14.09 6.92
C THR A 65 22.30 15.46 7.43
N THR A 66 22.24 16.51 6.60
CA THR A 66 22.49 17.89 7.04
C THR A 66 21.28 18.55 7.68
N VAL A 67 20.08 17.95 7.57
CA VAL A 67 18.85 18.44 8.19
C VAL A 67 18.83 18.09 9.69
N LYS A 68 18.97 19.12 10.54
CA LYS A 68 18.89 18.97 12.00
C LYS A 68 17.55 18.36 12.42
N GLY A 69 17.60 17.28 13.21
CA GLY A 69 16.43 16.67 13.86
C GLY A 69 16.01 15.31 13.29
N LEU A 70 16.67 14.83 12.23
CA LEU A 70 16.49 13.47 11.74
C LEU A 70 17.11 12.48 12.75
N LYS A 71 16.30 11.88 13.62
CA LYS A 71 16.74 10.77 14.48
C LYS A 71 16.60 9.48 13.66
N THR A 72 17.73 8.88 13.32
CA THR A 72 17.83 7.53 12.74
C THR A 72 17.34 6.47 13.71
#